data_AF-A0A397VSF2-F1
#
_entry.id   AF-A0A397VSF2-F1
#
_cell.length_a   1.000
_cell.length_b   1.000
_cell.length_c   1.000
_cell.angle_alpha   90.00
_cell.angle_beta   90.00
_cell.angle_gamma   90.00
#
_symmetry.space_group_name_H-M   'P 1'
#
loop_
_entity.id
_entity.type
_entity.pdbx_description
1 polymer ?
#
loop_
_entity_poly.entity_id
_entity_poly.type
_entity_poly.pdbx_seq_one_letter_code
_entity_poly.pdbx_strand_id
1 'polypeptide(L)'
;MSSEHFTNQTDQGTSGITRNEQILIAHVVLSLIPSLIAIPIGICLPCFARKIIPSAWFHLHWILQVIFSTIPIIVGFTIVHHFMEKSHYNWADKPHSAFGHILAFLMAFEVIFGAVYTTKCHVNKLRIVHK
;
A
#
# COMPACT_ATOMS: atom_id res chain seq x y z
N MET A 1 -15.28 23.76 53.45
CA MET A 1 -16.60 23.18 53.07
C MET A 1 -16.93 23.77 51.71
N SER A 2 -17.18 23.07 50.61
CA SER A 2 -17.40 21.67 50.22
C SER A 2 -17.67 21.81 48.70
N SER A 3 -17.38 20.93 47.76
CA SER A 3 -16.63 19.70 47.63
C SER A 3 -16.31 19.62 46.14
N GLU A 4 -15.15 19.07 45.82
CA GLU A 4 -14.75 18.69 44.48
C GLU A 4 -15.78 17.70 43.89
N HIS A 5 -16.25 17.98 42.68
CA HIS A 5 -16.88 16.97 41.83
C HIS A 5 -16.03 16.79 40.57
N PHE A 6 -14.72 16.63 40.78
CA PHE A 6 -13.81 16.06 39.79
C PHE A 6 -14.18 14.58 39.71
N THR A 7 -14.93 14.21 38.69
CA THR A 7 -15.28 12.82 38.42
C THR A 7 -14.01 12.02 38.23
N ASN A 8 -13.62 11.35 39.30
CA ASN A 8 -12.65 10.27 39.35
C ASN A 8 -13.20 9.12 38.49
N GLN A 9 -12.94 9.17 37.19
CA GLN A 9 -13.04 7.98 36.35
C GLN A 9 -11.86 7.10 36.71
N THR A 10 -12.16 6.13 37.58
CA THR A 10 -11.40 4.92 37.81
C THR A 10 -10.93 4.31 36.49
N ASP A 11 -9.67 4.58 36.16
CA ASP A 11 -8.83 3.76 35.30
C ASP A 11 -8.69 2.38 35.97
N GLN A 12 -9.52 1.42 35.56
CA GLN A 12 -9.27 0.00 35.80
C GLN A 12 -9.41 -0.80 34.50
N GLY A 13 -8.27 -1.20 33.94
CA GLY A 13 -8.12 -2.57 33.45
C GLY A 13 -8.27 -2.87 31.96
N THR A 14 -8.09 -1.90 31.05
CA THR A 14 -7.81 -2.22 29.65
C THR A 14 -6.72 -1.26 29.17
N SER A 15 -5.50 -1.75 28.93
CA SER A 15 -4.47 -0.98 28.21
C SER A 15 -4.93 -0.79 26.77
N GLY A 16 -5.87 0.13 26.56
CA GLY A 16 -6.48 0.42 25.28
C GLY A 16 -5.46 1.12 24.38
N ILE A 17 -5.21 0.52 23.21
CA ILE A 17 -4.34 1.09 22.19
C ILE A 17 -4.85 2.50 21.83
N THR A 18 -3.98 3.49 21.95
CA THR A 18 -4.30 4.88 21.63
C THR A 18 -4.63 5.05 20.13
N ARG A 19 -5.40 6.09 19.78
CA ARG A 19 -5.73 6.40 18.37
C ARG A 19 -4.48 6.51 17.48
N ASN A 20 -3.40 7.07 18.03
CA ASN A 20 -2.13 7.26 17.33
C ASN A 20 -1.45 5.93 17.05
N GLU A 21 -1.42 5.04 18.04
CA GLU A 21 -0.90 3.68 17.88
C GLU A 21 -1.74 2.89 16.88
N GLN A 22 -3.08 3.02 16.89
CA GLN A 22 -3.94 2.37 15.89
C GLN A 22 -3.61 2.82 14.46
N ILE A 23 -3.38 4.13 14.26
CA ILE A 23 -3.01 4.69 12.95
C ILE A 23 -1.64 4.16 12.52
N LEU A 24 -0.67 4.12 13.43
CA LEU A 24 0.67 3.61 13.12
C LEU A 24 0.63 2.12 12.79
N ILE A 25 -0.13 1.33 13.56
CA ILE A 25 -0.34 -0.10 13.30
C ILE A 25 -1.00 -0.28 11.93
N ALA A 26 -2.01 0.52 11.59
CA ALA A 26 -2.66 0.46 10.28
C ALA A 26 -1.67 0.76 9.15
N HIS A 27 -0.83 1.79 9.29
CA HIS A 27 0.22 2.10 8.32
C HIS A 27 1.20 0.93 8.14
N VAL A 28 1.65 0.33 9.25
CA VAL A 28 2.56 -0.82 9.21
C VAL A 28 1.89 -2.00 8.52
N VAL A 29 0.68 -2.39 8.91
CA VAL A 29 -0.01 -3.55 8.31
C VAL A 29 -0.27 -3.34 6.81
N LEU A 30 -0.76 -2.16 6.43
CA LEU A 30 -1.06 -1.79 5.04
C LEU A 30 0.20 -1.61 4.18
N SER A 31 1.37 -1.40 4.77
CA SER A 31 2.62 -1.28 4.02
C SER A 31 3.42 -2.58 4.01
N LEU A 32 3.43 -3.31 5.13
CA LEU A 32 4.24 -4.50 5.35
C LEU A 32 3.71 -5.71 4.58
N ILE A 33 2.42 -6.05 4.77
CA ILE A 33 1.82 -7.24 4.13
C ILE A 33 1.95 -7.17 2.61
N PRO A 34 1.60 -6.05 1.96
CA PRO A 34 1.68 -5.99 0.51
C PRO A 34 3.13 -6.01 0.02
N SER A 35 4.03 -5.32 0.70
CA SER A 35 5.45 -5.24 0.29
C SER A 35 6.21 -6.55 0.46
N LEU A 36 5.91 -7.34 1.50
CA LEU A 36 6.63 -8.59 1.80
C LEU A 36 5.98 -9.83 1.17
N ILE A 37 4.68 -9.79 0.89
CA ILE A 37 3.94 -10.96 0.42
C ILE A 37 3.42 -10.72 -1.00
N ALA A 38 2.59 -9.71 -1.20
CA ALA A 38 1.91 -9.52 -2.49
C ALA A 38 2.89 -9.16 -3.62
N ILE A 39 3.84 -8.23 -3.37
CA ILE A 39 4.84 -7.83 -4.37
C ILE A 39 5.76 -8.99 -4.77
N PRO A 40 6.41 -9.74 -3.86
CA PRO A 40 7.27 -10.86 -4.25
C PRO A 40 6.51 -11.96 -5.00
N ILE A 41 5.28 -12.28 -4.59
CA ILE A 41 4.44 -13.21 -5.33
C ILE A 41 4.13 -12.64 -6.72
N GLY A 42 3.80 -11.35 -6.83
CA GLY A 42 3.55 -10.66 -8.10
C GLY A 42 4.74 -10.71 -9.05
N ILE A 43 5.96 -10.54 -8.53
CA ILE A 43 7.21 -10.63 -9.31
C ILE A 43 7.46 -12.06 -9.80
N CYS A 44 7.23 -13.06 -8.93
CA CYS A 44 7.45 -14.46 -9.27
C CYS A 44 6.35 -15.05 -10.16
N LEU A 45 5.13 -14.52 -10.10
CA LEU A 45 3.96 -15.07 -10.80
C LEU A 45 4.19 -15.21 -12.32
N PRO A 46 4.69 -14.21 -13.07
CA PRO A 46 4.98 -14.34 -14.50
C PRO A 46 5.95 -15.48 -14.84
N CYS A 47 6.91 -15.80 -13.96
CA CYS A 47 7.91 -16.85 -14.20
C CYS A 47 7.27 -18.24 -14.35
N PHE A 48 6.19 -18.49 -13.60
CA PHE A 48 5.48 -19.77 -13.61
C PHE A 48 4.20 -19.71 -14.45
N ALA A 49 3.40 -18.67 -14.25
CA ALA A 49 2.05 -18.58 -14.82
C ALA A 49 2.04 -18.43 -16.35
N ARG A 50 3.10 -17.89 -16.96
CA ARG A 50 3.22 -17.85 -18.44
C ARG A 50 3.19 -19.23 -19.08
N LYS A 51 3.67 -20.27 -18.40
CA LYS A 51 3.69 -21.65 -18.90
C LYS A 51 2.39 -22.40 -18.61
N ILE A 52 1.79 -22.14 -17.44
CA ILE A 52 0.64 -22.91 -16.93
C ILE A 52 -0.68 -22.31 -17.43
N ILE A 53 -0.80 -20.98 -17.44
CA ILE A 53 -2.04 -20.24 -17.75
C ILE A 53 -1.73 -19.01 -18.64
N PRO A 54 -1.30 -19.21 -19.90
CA PRO A 54 -0.81 -18.15 -20.78
C PRO A 54 -1.85 -17.07 -21.11
N SER A 55 -3.14 -17.36 -21.00
CA SER A 55 -4.23 -16.39 -21.23
C SER A 55 -4.55 -15.53 -19.99
N ALA A 56 -4.29 -16.04 -18.78
CA ALA A 56 -4.71 -15.41 -17.53
C ALA A 56 -3.57 -14.82 -16.70
N TRP A 57 -2.31 -15.23 -16.93
CA TRP A 57 -1.16 -14.80 -16.10
C TRP A 57 -1.05 -13.28 -15.95
N PHE A 58 -1.34 -12.54 -17.02
CA PHE A 58 -1.25 -11.08 -17.01
C PHE A 58 -2.32 -10.46 -16.11
N HIS A 59 -3.57 -10.91 -16.23
CA HIS A 59 -4.66 -10.42 -15.39
C HIS A 59 -4.40 -10.71 -13.91
N LEU A 60 -3.90 -11.91 -13.59
CA LEU A 60 -3.53 -12.25 -12.21
C LEU A 60 -2.36 -11.40 -11.70
N HIS A 61 -1.32 -11.19 -12.51
CA HIS A 61 -0.20 -10.32 -12.16
C HIS A 61 -0.67 -8.88 -11.92
N TRP A 62 -1.52 -8.36 -12.80
CA TRP A 62 -2.10 -7.02 -12.68
C TRP A 62 -2.97 -6.88 -11.43
N ILE A 63 -3.85 -7.83 -11.16
CA ILE A 63 -4.71 -7.84 -9.96
C ILE A 63 -3.84 -7.85 -8.69
N LEU A 64 -2.85 -8.74 -8.63
CA LEU A 64 -1.99 -8.85 -7.46
C LEU A 64 -1.19 -7.55 -7.25
N GLN A 65 -0.63 -6.97 -8.30
CA GLN A 65 0.22 -5.80 -8.17
C GLN A 65 -0.55 -4.49 -7.97
N VAL A 66 -1.73 -4.33 -8.57
CA VAL A 66 -2.52 -3.11 -8.39
C VAL A 66 -3.42 -3.20 -7.17
N ILE A 67 -4.23 -4.25 -7.08
CA ILE A 67 -5.28 -4.33 -6.05
C ILE A 67 -4.70 -4.76 -4.72
N PHE A 68 -3.83 -5.76 -4.70
CA PHE A 68 -3.30 -6.31 -3.45
C PHE A 68 -1.99 -5.67 -3.00
N SER A 69 -1.24 -5.03 -3.89
CA SER A 69 0.00 -4.31 -3.56
C SER A 69 -0.18 -2.79 -3.52
N THR A 70 -0.45 -2.18 -4.68
CA THR A 70 -0.39 -0.73 -4.87
C THR A 70 -1.44 0.02 -4.05
N ILE A 71 -2.72 -0.37 -4.14
CA ILE A 71 -3.82 0.31 -3.45
C ILE A 71 -3.61 0.31 -1.92
N PRO A 72 -3.36 -0.83 -1.25
CA PRO A 72 -3.13 -0.85 0.19
C PRO A 72 -1.95 0.02 0.62
N ILE A 73 -0.84 0.01 -0.12
CA ILE A 73 0.33 0.85 0.19
C ILE A 73 -0.02 2.33 0.09
N ILE A 74 -0.73 2.76 -0.96
CA ILE A 74 -1.19 4.15 -1.11
C ILE A 74 -2.12 4.55 0.05
N VAL A 75 -3.05 3.68 0.44
CA VAL A 75 -3.94 3.93 1.58
C VAL A 75 -3.14 4.05 2.89
N GLY A 76 -2.20 3.13 3.13
CA GLY A 76 -1.33 3.19 4.31
C GLY A 76 -0.48 4.48 4.35
N PHE A 77 0.00 4.92 3.19
CA PHE A 77 0.80 6.14 3.05
C PHE A 77 -0.02 7.42 3.28
N THR A 78 -1.22 7.49 2.69
CA THR A 78 -2.11 8.65 2.84
C THR A 78 -2.63 8.82 4.27
N ILE A 79 -2.96 7.73 4.95
CA ILE A 79 -3.41 7.76 6.36
C ILE A 79 -2.30 8.31 7.26
N VAL A 80 -1.06 7.82 7.12
CA VAL A 80 0.04 8.29 7.98
C VAL A 80 0.39 9.74 7.67
N HIS A 81 0.39 10.14 6.40
CA HIS A 81 0.69 11.52 6.00
C HIS A 81 -0.32 12.51 6.61
N HIS A 82 -1.62 12.19 6.52
CA HIS A 82 -2.68 13.02 7.11
C HIS A 82 -2.58 13.11 8.63
N PHE A 83 -2.20 12.02 9.29
CA PHE A 83 -1.98 12.01 10.74
C PHE A 83 -0.75 12.83 11.16
N MET A 84 0.34 12.72 10.40
CA MET A 84 1.58 13.44 10.66
C MET A 84 1.44 14.95 10.43
N GLU A 85 0.70 15.36 9.40
CA GLU A 85 0.39 16.76 9.12
C GLU A 85 -0.38 17.40 10.29
N LYS A 86 -1.38 16.70 10.84
CA LYS A 86 -2.17 17.17 11.99
C LYS A 86 -1.42 17.21 13.31
N SER A 87 -0.37 16.41 13.45
CA SER A 87 0.42 16.33 14.69
C SER A 87 1.60 17.31 14.72
N HIS A 88 1.77 18.14 13.67
CA HIS A 88 2.91 19.07 13.51
C HIS A 88 4.27 18.38 13.72
N TYR A 89 4.34 17.08 13.47
CA TYR A 89 5.55 16.30 13.64
C TYR A 89 6.44 16.52 12.41
N ASN A 90 7.72 16.88 12.57
CA ASN A 90 8.64 16.97 11.43
C ASN A 90 9.10 15.56 11.02
N TRP A 91 8.32 14.94 10.13
CA TRP A 91 8.57 13.59 9.62
C TRP A 91 9.38 13.56 8.33
N ALA A 92 9.44 14.67 7.59
CA ALA A 92 10.10 14.77 6.28
C ALA A 92 11.61 14.50 6.34
N ASP A 93 12.26 14.83 7.45
CA ASP A 93 13.73 14.74 7.59
C ASP A 93 14.23 13.35 7.99
N LYS A 94 13.32 12.38 8.19
CA LYS A 94 13.72 11.03 8.59
C LYS A 94 14.07 10.17 7.38
N PRO A 95 15.16 9.38 7.44
CA PRO A 95 15.55 8.49 6.33
C PRO A 95 14.44 7.50 5.96
N HIS A 96 13.71 6.97 6.94
CA HIS A 96 12.57 6.08 6.70
C HIS A 96 11.50 6.73 5.81
N SER A 97 11.18 8.00 6.05
CA SER A 97 10.22 8.75 5.23
C SER A 97 10.74 8.93 3.81
N ALA A 98 12.00 9.33 3.65
CA ALA A 98 12.61 9.49 2.33
C ALA A 98 12.58 8.18 1.51
N PHE A 99 12.99 7.06 2.11
CA PHE A 99 12.92 5.75 1.46
C PHE A 99 11.48 5.36 1.11
N GLY A 100 10.53 5.61 2.02
CA GLY A 100 9.11 5.34 1.76
C GLY A 100 8.57 6.11 0.55
N HIS A 101 8.91 7.40 0.43
CA HIS A 101 8.51 8.23 -0.72
C HIS A 101 9.12 7.74 -2.03
N ILE A 102 10.41 7.41 -2.03
CA ILE A 102 11.10 6.88 -3.22
C ILE A 102 10.46 5.56 -3.66
N LEU A 103 10.19 4.64 -2.73
CA LEU A 103 9.54 3.36 -3.02
C LEU A 103 8.12 3.54 -3.55
N ALA A 104 7.33 4.42 -2.93
CA ALA A 104 5.97 4.73 -3.40
C ALA A 104 5.98 5.32 -4.81
N PHE A 105 6.91 6.24 -5.09
CA PHE A 105 7.09 6.83 -6.43
C PHE A 105 7.50 5.79 -7.47
N LEU A 106 8.49 4.95 -7.16
CA LEU A 106 8.94 3.88 -8.06
C LEU A 106 7.82 2.87 -8.35
N MET A 107 7.04 2.51 -7.34
CA MET A 107 5.89 1.61 -7.50
C MET A 107 4.78 2.25 -8.37
N ALA A 108 4.46 3.54 -8.16
CA ALA A 108 3.52 4.22 -9.07
C ALA A 108 4.04 4.24 -10.51
N PHE A 109 5.34 4.48 -10.70
CA PHE A 109 5.97 4.47 -12.02
C PHE A 109 5.92 3.08 -12.67
N GLU A 110 6.21 2.00 -11.92
CA GLU A 110 6.17 0.63 -12.44
C GLU A 110 4.78 0.24 -12.94
N VAL A 111 3.73 0.61 -12.19
CA VAL A 111 2.34 0.27 -12.54
C VAL A 111 1.90 1.02 -13.79
N ILE A 112 2.21 2.31 -13.90
CA ILE A 112 1.89 3.13 -15.08
C ILE A 112 2.62 2.57 -16.30
N PHE A 113 3.92 2.31 -16.18
CA PHE A 113 4.72 1.78 -17.28
C PHE A 113 4.22 0.41 -17.73
N GLY A 114 3.90 -0.47 -16.78
CA GLY A 114 3.34 -1.81 -17.02
C GLY A 114 1.99 -1.76 -17.73
N ALA A 115 1.11 -0.83 -17.35
CA ALA A 115 -0.16 -0.60 -18.05
C ALA A 115 0.10 -0.17 -19.50
N VAL A 116 0.88 0.90 -19.71
CA VAL A 116 1.12 1.48 -21.04
C VAL A 116 1.75 0.45 -21.98
N TYR A 117 2.76 -0.28 -21.52
CA TYR A 117 3.45 -1.28 -22.33
C TYR A 117 2.48 -2.41 -22.75
N THR A 118 1.67 -2.90 -21.82
CA THR A 118 0.75 -3.99 -22.11
C THR A 118 -0.38 -3.57 -23.04
N THR A 119 -0.98 -2.39 -22.81
CA THR A 119 -2.05 -1.87 -23.68
C THR A 119 -1.55 -1.67 -25.11
N LYS A 120 -0.34 -1.13 -25.31
CA LYS A 120 0.26 -0.99 -26.65
C LYS A 120 0.47 -2.34 -27.33
N CYS A 121 0.94 -3.34 -26.59
CA CYS A 121 1.16 -4.69 -27.12
C CYS A 121 -0.17 -5.37 -27.54
N HIS A 122 -1.22 -5.20 -26.75
CA HIS A 122 -2.55 -5.75 -27.05
C HIS A 122 -3.17 -5.10 -28.30
N VAL A 123 -3.10 -3.77 -28.41
CA VAL A 123 -3.63 -3.01 -29.57
C VAL A 123 -2.90 -3.37 -30.87
N ASN A 124 -1.56 -3.52 -30.84
CA ASN A 124 -0.81 -3.92 -32.03
C ASN A 124 -1.15 -5.34 -32.48
N LYS A 125 -1.40 -6.27 -31.55
CA LYS A 125 -1.78 -7.64 -31.89
C LYS A 125 -3.13 -7.70 -32.62
N LEU A 126 -4.12 -6.91 -32.19
CA LEU A 126 -5.43 -6.82 -32.84
C LEU A 126 -5.37 -6.23 -34.25
N ARG A 127 -4.42 -5.32 -34.51
CA ARG A 127 -4.20 -4.70 -35.83
C ARG A 127 -3.63 -5.70 -36.85
N ILE A 128 -2.79 -6.64 -36.43
CA ILE A 128 -2.17 -7.64 -37.32
C ILE A 128 -3.17 -8.74 -37.71
N VAL A 129 -4.10 -9.10 -36.83
CA VAL A 129 -5.10 -10.16 -37.09
C VAL A 129 -6.21 -9.70 -38.05
N HIS A 130 -6.43 -8.39 -38.20
CA HIS A 130 -7.44 -7.82 -39.12
C HIS A 130 -6.85 -7.32 -40.46
N LYS A 131 -5.61 -7.70 -40.78
CA LYS A 131 -5.01 -7.49 -42.11
C LYS A 131 -4.87 -8.84 -42.80
#